data_AF-A0A847GD57-F1
#
_entry.id   AF-A0A847GD57-F1
#
_cell.length_a   1.000
_cell.length_b   1.000
_cell.length_c   1.000
_cell.angle_alpha   90.00
_cell.angle_beta   90.00
_cell.angle_gamma   90.00
#
_symmetry.space_group_name_H-M   'P 1'
#
loop_
_entity.id
_entity.type
_entity.pdbx_description
1 polymer ?
#
loop_
_entity_poly.entity_id
_entity_poly.type
_entity_poly.pdbx_seq_one_letter_code
_entity_poly.pdbx_strand_id
1 'polypeptide(L)'
;GFEEVAGRVWNPKFRAHDPHGEFLVTVLDREHPVTAGMEDFSTLDELYTCLDGDTPIHVLCGAVSKVDQKQYPMAFVLDMPDRRVFHCVLGHDPAAFSAQGVRDLYRRATAWAAGLEPNLP
;
A
#
# COMPACT_ATOMS: atom_id res chain seq x y z
N GLY A 1 20.07 5.71 1.60
CA GLY A 1 20.03 4.42 2.32
C GLY A 1 18.88 3.53 1.83
N PHE A 2 18.63 2.37 2.44
CA PHE A 2 17.47 1.52 2.06
C PHE A 2 16.13 2.24 2.22
N GLU A 3 15.99 3.05 3.27
CA GLU A 3 14.80 3.90 3.49
C GLU A 3 14.51 4.82 2.30
N GLU A 4 15.51 5.50 1.75
CA GLU A 4 15.33 6.37 0.56
C GLU A 4 14.84 5.60 -0.68
N VAL A 5 15.11 4.29 -0.75
CA VAL A 5 14.64 3.45 -1.85
C VAL A 5 13.23 2.93 -1.57
N ALA A 6 12.91 2.59 -0.32
CA ALA A 6 11.62 2.02 0.07
C ALA A 6 10.56 3.09 0.38
N GLY A 7 10.96 4.34 0.62
CA GLY A 7 10.10 5.45 1.03
C GLY A 7 9.79 5.45 2.52
N ARG A 8 9.35 4.30 3.02
CA ARG A 8 9.13 4.05 4.44
C ARG A 8 9.73 2.71 4.84
N VAL A 9 10.14 2.60 6.10
CA VAL A 9 10.66 1.37 6.71
C VAL A 9 10.06 1.16 8.08
N TRP A 10 10.12 -0.07 8.58
CA TRP A 10 9.69 -0.41 9.92
C TRP A 10 10.47 0.36 10.99
N ASN A 11 9.78 1.09 11.87
CA ASN A 11 10.36 1.74 13.03
C ASN A 11 9.89 1.05 14.33
N PRO A 12 10.78 0.39 15.08
CA PRO A 12 10.44 -0.33 16.31
C PRO A 12 9.97 0.57 17.47
N LYS A 13 10.12 1.90 17.34
CA LYS A 13 9.63 2.86 18.35
C LYS A 13 8.11 3.07 18.25
N PHE A 14 7.49 2.65 17.15
CA PHE A 14 6.05 2.78 16.93
C PHE A 14 5.32 1.46 17.16
N ARG A 15 4.00 1.54 17.38
CA ARG A 15 3.14 0.37 17.44
C ARG A 15 3.19 -0.34 16.09
N ALA A 16 3.42 -1.65 16.08
CA ALA A 16 3.69 -2.40 14.85
C ALA A 16 2.48 -2.40 13.90
N HIS A 17 1.37 -2.99 14.33
CA HIS A 17 0.17 -3.14 13.53
C HIS A 17 -1.06 -3.32 14.43
N ASP A 18 -2.25 -3.27 13.83
CA ASP A 18 -3.47 -3.75 14.46
C ASP A 18 -3.45 -5.28 14.60
N PRO A 19 -4.19 -5.88 15.54
CA PRO A 19 -4.37 -7.33 15.57
C PRO A 19 -4.91 -7.85 14.23
N HIS A 20 -4.30 -8.92 13.72
CA HIS A 20 -4.68 -9.59 12.47
C HIS A 20 -6.21 -9.76 12.39
N GLY A 21 -6.79 -9.35 11.27
CA GLY A 21 -8.24 -9.35 11.08
C GLY A 21 -8.66 -8.59 9.84
N GLU A 22 -9.97 -8.55 9.61
CA GLU A 22 -10.53 -7.83 8.47
C GLU A 22 -10.47 -6.31 8.69
N PHE A 23 -10.15 -5.57 7.63
CA PHE A 23 -10.28 -4.12 7.56
C PHE A 23 -10.55 -3.64 6.13
N LEU A 24 -11.11 -2.44 6.02
CA LEU A 24 -11.35 -1.76 4.75
C LEU A 24 -10.09 -1.02 4.30
N VAL A 25 -9.69 -1.25 3.06
CA VAL A 25 -8.69 -0.46 2.34
C VAL A 25 -9.43 0.52 1.44
N THR A 26 -9.21 1.81 1.65
CA THR A 26 -9.76 2.90 0.85
C THR A 26 -8.79 3.31 -0.24
N VAL A 27 -9.26 3.41 -1.48
CA VAL A 27 -8.50 3.94 -2.60
C VAL A 27 -8.56 5.47 -2.55
N LEU A 28 -7.45 6.10 -2.17
CA LEU A 28 -7.34 7.54 -1.92
C LEU A 28 -7.05 8.34 -3.19
N ASP A 29 -6.29 7.77 -4.12
CA ASP A 29 -6.09 8.30 -5.46
C ASP A 29 -6.64 7.31 -6.49
N ARG A 30 -7.71 7.70 -7.19
CA ARG A 30 -8.37 6.89 -8.22
C ARG A 30 -7.97 7.28 -9.64
N GLU A 31 -7.05 8.23 -9.79
CA GLU A 31 -6.52 8.70 -11.07
C GLU A 31 -5.15 8.07 -11.36
N HIS A 32 -4.38 7.72 -10.33
CA HIS A 32 -3.08 7.07 -10.52
C HIS A 32 -3.21 5.75 -11.32
N PRO A 33 -2.34 5.47 -12.30
CA PRO A 33 -2.46 4.29 -13.17
C PRO A 33 -2.56 2.94 -12.43
N VAL A 34 -1.94 2.82 -11.25
CA VAL A 34 -2.02 1.59 -10.43
C VAL A 34 -3.42 1.37 -9.86
N THR A 35 -4.13 2.44 -9.50
CA THR A 35 -5.42 2.40 -8.78
C THR A 35 -6.60 2.89 -9.60
N ALA A 36 -6.38 3.28 -10.86
CA ALA A 36 -7.41 3.75 -11.78
C ALA A 36 -8.54 2.71 -11.94
N GLY A 37 -9.77 3.14 -11.65
CA GLY A 37 -10.96 2.28 -11.72
C GLY A 37 -11.05 1.20 -10.63
N MET A 38 -10.16 1.20 -9.62
CA MET A 38 -10.32 0.33 -8.44
C MET A 38 -11.39 0.89 -7.50
N GLU A 39 -12.13 -0.01 -6.87
CA GLU A 39 -13.01 0.31 -5.74
C GLU A 39 -12.31 0.06 -4.41
N ASP A 40 -12.91 0.56 -3.33
CA ASP A 40 -12.47 0.20 -1.98
C ASP A 40 -12.70 -1.30 -1.78
N PHE A 41 -11.86 -1.95 -0.98
CA PHE A 41 -11.93 -3.39 -0.78
C PHE A 41 -11.57 -3.78 0.64
N SER A 42 -12.20 -4.85 1.12
CA SER A 42 -11.82 -5.48 2.38
C SER A 42 -10.70 -6.49 2.16
N THR A 43 -9.82 -6.61 3.15
CA THR A 43 -8.79 -7.66 3.22
C THR A 43 -8.68 -8.20 4.65
N LEU A 44 -8.18 -9.43 4.78
CA LEU A 44 -7.83 -10.07 6.04
C LEU A 44 -6.30 -10.02 6.18
N ASP A 45 -5.79 -9.18 7.09
CA ASP A 45 -4.35 -8.90 7.17
C ASP A 45 -3.95 -8.21 8.48
N GLU A 46 -2.71 -7.74 8.58
CA GLU A 46 -2.19 -6.83 9.59
C GLU A 46 -2.13 -5.38 9.06
N LEU A 47 -2.91 -4.46 9.64
CA LEU A 47 -2.82 -3.04 9.31
C LEU A 47 -1.59 -2.43 10.00
N TYR A 48 -0.53 -2.20 9.23
CA TYR A 48 0.74 -1.65 9.73
C TYR A 48 0.61 -0.18 10.15
N THR A 49 1.15 0.15 11.33
CA THR A 49 1.10 1.50 11.93
C THR A 49 2.48 2.04 12.35
N CYS A 50 3.54 1.33 11.97
CA CYS A 50 4.93 1.58 12.37
C CYS A 50 5.87 2.01 11.24
N LEU A 51 5.33 2.32 10.06
CA LEU A 51 6.15 2.76 8.94
C LEU A 51 6.61 4.21 9.13
N ASP A 52 7.90 4.45 8.95
CA ASP A 52 8.55 5.75 9.15
C ASP A 52 9.55 6.05 8.02
N GLY A 53 9.82 7.33 7.79
CA GLY A 53 10.79 7.79 6.80
C GLY A 53 10.43 9.14 6.18
N ASP A 54 11.43 9.84 5.67
CA ASP A 54 11.29 11.23 5.22
C ASP A 54 11.17 11.40 3.70
N THR A 55 11.37 10.32 2.94
CA THR A 55 11.27 10.38 1.47
C THR A 55 9.85 10.77 1.05
N PRO A 56 9.66 11.74 0.14
CA PRO A 56 8.34 12.09 -0.35
C PRO A 56 7.63 10.88 -0.96
N ILE A 57 6.39 10.64 -0.53
CA ILE A 57 5.53 9.57 -1.03
C ILE A 57 4.20 10.13 -1.49
N HIS A 58 3.60 9.46 -2.47
CA HIS A 58 2.24 9.69 -2.89
C HIS A 58 1.39 8.47 -2.51
N VAL A 59 0.44 8.66 -1.59
CA VAL A 59 -0.35 7.57 -1.02
C VAL A 59 -1.50 7.21 -1.96
N LEU A 60 -1.55 5.94 -2.37
CA LEU A 60 -2.59 5.43 -3.27
C LEU A 60 -3.74 4.79 -2.49
N CYS A 61 -3.41 4.05 -1.43
CA CYS A 61 -4.39 3.38 -0.58
C CYS A 61 -4.08 3.60 0.90
N GLY A 62 -5.12 3.74 1.72
CA GLY A 62 -5.01 3.85 3.17
C GLY A 62 -6.04 3.00 3.90
N ALA A 63 -5.84 2.81 5.20
CA ALA A 63 -6.81 2.15 6.08
C ALA A 63 -6.82 2.85 7.44
N VAL A 64 -7.98 2.87 8.10
CA VAL A 64 -8.15 3.45 9.44
C VAL A 64 -7.94 2.37 10.49
N SER A 65 -6.98 2.59 11.40
CA SER A 65 -6.73 1.67 12.50
C SER A 65 -7.92 1.59 13.45
N LYS A 66 -8.32 0.36 13.80
CA LYS A 66 -9.36 0.14 14.82
C LYS A 66 -8.87 0.46 16.24
N VAL A 67 -7.55 0.53 16.44
CA VAL A 67 -6.93 0.73 17.76
C VAL A 67 -6.83 2.21 18.11
N ASP A 68 -6.32 3.04 17.19
CA ASP A 68 -6.08 4.46 17.45
C ASP A 68 -6.87 5.42 16.54
N GLN A 69 -7.71 4.90 15.64
CA GLN A 69 -8.59 5.66 14.75
C GLN A 69 -7.87 6.59 13.78
N LYS A 70 -6.55 6.38 13.55
CA LYS A 70 -5.78 7.13 12.55
C LYS A 70 -5.74 6.40 11.22
N GLN A 71 -5.61 7.16 10.14
CA GLN A 71 -5.40 6.62 8.80
C GLN A 71 -3.92 6.36 8.55
N TYR A 72 -3.59 5.17 8.05
CA TYR A 72 -2.24 4.74 7.71
C TYR A 72 -2.12 4.37 6.23
N PRO A 73 -0.97 4.66 5.57
CA PRO A 73 -0.72 4.26 4.20
C PRO A 73 -0.59 2.73 4.07
N MET A 74 -1.43 2.12 3.23
CA MET A 74 -1.38 0.68 2.92
C MET A 74 -0.64 0.41 1.61
N ALA A 75 -0.75 1.34 0.65
CA ALA A 75 0.01 1.30 -0.59
C ALA A 75 0.35 2.72 -1.06
N PHE A 76 1.59 2.95 -1.50
CA PHE A 76 2.07 4.24 -1.95
C PHE A 76 3.19 4.09 -2.99
N VAL A 77 3.46 5.17 -3.72
CA VAL A 77 4.62 5.30 -4.59
C VAL A 77 5.57 6.37 -4.06
N LEU A 78 6.83 6.36 -4.49
CA LEU A 78 7.70 7.52 -4.25
C LEU A 78 7.30 8.66 -5.17
N ASP A 79 7.27 9.88 -4.65
CA ASP A 79 7.06 11.09 -5.45
C ASP A 79 8.38 11.52 -6.10
N MET A 80 8.86 10.69 -7.02
CA MET A 80 10.13 10.87 -7.73
C MET A 80 9.96 10.53 -9.22
N PRO A 81 10.02 11.52 -10.14
CA PRO A 81 9.70 11.29 -11.55
C PRO A 81 10.63 10.28 -12.25
N ASP A 82 11.88 10.19 -11.80
CA ASP A 82 12.90 9.33 -12.42
C ASP A 82 12.92 7.89 -11.86
N ARG A 83 12.06 7.58 -10.87
CA ARG A 83 12.06 6.27 -10.19
C ARG A 83 10.64 5.79 -9.94
N ARG A 84 10.31 4.61 -10.43
CA ARG A 84 9.04 3.94 -10.15
C ARG A 84 9.22 2.91 -9.06
N VAL A 85 8.88 3.30 -7.83
CA VAL A 85 8.85 2.39 -6.68
C VAL A 85 7.43 2.39 -6.15
N PHE A 86 6.89 1.19 -5.98
CA PHE A 86 5.62 0.94 -5.31
C PHE A 86 5.90 0.15 -4.04
N HIS A 87 5.34 0.62 -2.93
CA HIS A 87 5.42 -0.03 -1.62
C HIS A 87 4.01 -0.38 -1.18
N CYS A 88 3.79 -1.65 -0.83
CA CYS A 88 2.53 -2.14 -0.28
C CYS A 88 2.84 -3.01 0.95
N VAL A 89 2.11 -2.78 2.04
CA VAL A 89 2.28 -3.56 3.29
C VAL A 89 1.30 -4.73 3.39
N LEU A 90 0.35 -4.85 2.46
CA LEU A 90 -0.62 -5.93 2.44
C LEU A 90 0.03 -7.22 1.95
N GLY A 91 -0.29 -8.36 2.56
CA GLY A 91 0.16 -9.67 2.16
C GLY A 91 0.82 -10.49 3.27
N HIS A 92 0.36 -10.40 4.52
CA HIS A 92 0.91 -11.20 5.64
C HIS A 92 0.99 -12.70 5.33
N ASP A 93 -0.04 -13.25 4.66
CA ASP A 93 -0.12 -14.65 4.28
C ASP A 93 -0.90 -14.86 2.96
N PRO A 94 -1.03 -16.11 2.45
CA PRO A 94 -1.79 -16.37 1.23
C PRO A 94 -3.29 -15.99 1.29
N ALA A 95 -3.90 -15.92 2.49
CA ALA A 95 -5.30 -15.54 2.64
C ALA A 95 -5.52 -14.06 2.34
N ALA A 96 -4.56 -13.17 2.62
CA ALA A 96 -4.61 -11.76 2.22
C ALA A 96 -4.79 -11.60 0.69
N PHE A 97 -4.19 -12.49 -0.11
CA PHE A 97 -4.33 -12.50 -1.57
C PHE A 97 -5.67 -13.05 -2.07
N SER A 98 -6.59 -13.46 -1.19
CA SER A 98 -7.98 -13.79 -1.56
C SER A 98 -8.78 -12.56 -1.96
N ALA A 99 -8.44 -11.38 -1.44
CA ALA A 99 -9.01 -10.11 -1.84
C ALA A 99 -8.57 -9.73 -3.27
N GLN A 100 -9.53 -9.49 -4.15
CA GLN A 100 -9.26 -9.07 -5.54
C GLN A 100 -8.43 -7.77 -5.58
N GLY A 101 -8.76 -6.79 -4.72
CA GLY A 101 -8.03 -5.52 -4.64
C GLY A 101 -6.55 -5.68 -4.32
N VAL A 102 -6.18 -6.63 -3.45
CA VAL A 102 -4.76 -6.93 -3.15
C VAL A 102 -4.06 -7.47 -4.39
N ARG A 103 -4.66 -8.43 -5.10
CA ARG A 103 -4.09 -8.99 -6.34
C ARG A 103 -3.95 -7.93 -7.44
N ASP A 104 -4.96 -7.07 -7.57
CA ASP A 104 -4.97 -6.00 -8.57
C ASP A 104 -3.87 -4.98 -8.31
N LEU A 105 -3.67 -4.56 -7.05
CA LEU A 105 -2.55 -3.70 -6.67
C LEU A 105 -1.22 -4.30 -7.12
N TYR A 106 -0.94 -5.56 -6.78
CA TYR A 106 0.33 -6.19 -7.13
C TYR A 106 0.53 -6.36 -8.64
N ARG A 107 -0.51 -6.78 -9.39
CA ARG A 107 -0.44 -6.91 -10.86
C ARG A 107 -0.17 -5.56 -11.53
N ARG A 108 -0.97 -4.54 -11.18
CA ARG A 108 -0.92 -3.21 -11.79
C ARG A 108 0.35 -2.46 -11.40
N ALA A 109 0.75 -2.53 -10.13
CA ALA A 109 1.98 -1.93 -9.66
C ALA A 109 3.23 -2.55 -10.29
N THR A 110 3.24 -3.87 -10.51
CA THR A 110 4.35 -4.55 -11.19
C THR A 110 4.49 -4.04 -12.63
N ALA A 111 3.39 -3.94 -13.38
CA ALA A 111 3.39 -3.38 -14.72
C ALA A 111 3.87 -1.92 -14.71
N TRP A 112 3.29 -1.09 -13.83
CA TRP A 112 3.66 0.32 -13.69
C TRP A 112 5.15 0.49 -13.36
N ALA A 113 5.68 -0.25 -12.39
CA ALA A 113 7.08 -0.18 -11.98
C ALA A 113 8.05 -0.57 -13.11
N ALA A 114 7.64 -1.50 -13.98
CA ALA A 114 8.37 -1.89 -15.19
C ALA A 114 8.22 -0.89 -16.35
N GLY A 115 7.47 0.21 -16.18
CA GLY A 115 7.19 1.18 -17.24
C GLY A 115 6.18 0.70 -18.28
N LEU A 116 5.39 -0.32 -17.95
CA LEU A 116 4.30 -0.82 -18.77
C LEU A 116 2.97 -0.18 -18.36
N GLU A 117 2.03 -0.14 -19.29
CA GLU A 117 0.66 0.28 -19.00
C GLU A 117 -0.02 -0.71 -18.04
N PRO A 118 -0.60 -0.27 -16.90
CA PRO A 118 -1.27 -1.14 -15.92
C PRO A 118 -2.59 -1.76 -16.39
N ASN A 119 -2.88 -1.70 -17.69
CA ASN A 119 -4.07 -2.25 -18.34
C ASN A 119 -3.86 -3.73 -18.65
N LEU A 120 -3.65 -4.55 -17.63
CA LEU A 120 -3.65 -6.00 -17.84
C LEU A 120 -5.08 -6.53 -17.59
N PRO A 121 -5.60 -7.36 -18.51
CA PRO A 121 -6.95 -7.93 -18.41
C PRO A 121 -7.15 -8.76 -17.14
#